data_AF-A0A965GXC5-F1
#
_entry.id   AF-A0A965GXC5-F1
#
_cell.length_a   1.000
_cell.length_b   1.000
_cell.length_c   1.000
_cell.angle_alpha   90.00
_cell.angle_beta   90.00
_cell.angle_gamma   90.00
#
_symmetry.space_group_name_H-M   'P 1'
#
loop_
_entity.id
_entity.type
_entity.pdbx_description
1 polymer ?
#
loop_
_entity_poly.entity_id
_entity_poly.type
_entity_poly.pdbx_seq_one_letter_code
_entity_poly.pdbx_strand_id
1 'polypeptide(L)'
;MSERGQALIRLSVAGALVALAGLGWWLFGESAFDLSTLRDVRDTMAHRVRQTPELAALAFIAAYLLVAALALPGALVLTLLGGALFGIGPGVLLVALASSLGALLSFSVVRWIAGRLLRDRLAARLTPIASGIERDGAYYLFTLRVVPIFPFFLVNVLVALTPIRTWTFYWVSLIGMLPATLVYVNAGHQLASLDSMSGLLTPGLMGALALLGVFPLVARRLLPGIAQRIGWLMGAVRANRRWRGQRPHRFDRDLIVIGAGAAGLVAANIAASLRAKVTLIEREAMGGDCLNTGCVPSKALIRLANRVREERRFAEQGTGIAGVPSGNTTRPDLAVILDRVRATIDRIAPHDSVERYRDLGVECIRADARVLSPWTVDVTPAEGGRSERLHARHLIIATGAEPVVPDIAGLAPGRALTTQTLWAIRELPNRLLVLGGGPVGCELAQAFQRLGSAVTLVERAERLLPREEPEASAEVSRSLEADGVRVFTGATLQSVQDGSRAHVVG
;
A
#
# COMPACT_ATOMS: atom_id res chain seq x y z
N MET A 1 19.26 -17.57 13.83
CA MET A 1 19.52 -17.80 15.28
C MET A 1 19.09 -19.21 15.59
N SER A 2 20.03 -20.09 15.95
CA SER A 2 19.72 -21.49 16.30
C SER A 2 18.80 -21.54 17.52
N GLU A 3 17.98 -22.58 17.65
CA GLU A 3 17.10 -22.80 18.82
C GLU A 3 17.88 -22.72 20.14
N ARG A 4 19.15 -23.15 20.13
CA ARG A 4 20.09 -23.05 21.26
C ARG A 4 20.34 -21.60 21.71
N GLY A 5 20.41 -20.65 20.78
CA GLY A 5 20.59 -19.22 21.10
C GLY A 5 19.34 -18.58 21.71
N GLN A 6 18.15 -19.04 21.33
CA GLN A 6 16.90 -18.59 21.97
C GLN A 6 16.73 -19.20 23.36
N ALA A 7 17.12 -20.47 23.54
CA ALA A 7 17.13 -21.13 24.85
C ALA A 7 18.08 -20.44 25.83
N LEU A 8 19.29 -20.08 25.39
CA LEU A 8 20.28 -19.34 26.20
C LEU A 8 19.78 -17.96 26.64
N ILE A 9 19.13 -17.20 25.76
CA ILE A 9 18.55 -15.90 26.12
C ILE A 9 17.41 -16.08 27.12
N ARG A 10 16.53 -17.07 26.94
CA ARG A 10 15.45 -17.37 27.90
C ARG A 10 16.00 -17.78 29.26
N LEU A 11 17.05 -18.60 29.30
CA LEU A 11 17.76 -18.99 30.52
C LEU A 11 18.45 -17.80 31.20
N SER A 12 19.02 -16.89 30.42
CA SER A 12 19.70 -15.69 30.94
C SER A 12 18.70 -14.71 31.58
N VAL A 13 17.55 -14.51 30.93
CA VAL A 13 16.47 -13.66 31.45
C VAL A 13 15.81 -14.31 32.67
N ALA A 14 15.56 -15.63 32.63
CA ALA A 14 15.05 -16.37 33.79
C ALA A 14 16.04 -16.32 34.96
N GLY A 15 17.34 -16.51 34.70
CA GLY A 15 18.40 -16.41 35.69
C GLY A 15 18.51 -15.02 36.30
N ALA A 16 18.39 -13.96 35.50
CA ALA A 16 18.37 -12.58 36.00
C ALA A 16 17.13 -12.27 36.85
N LEU A 17 15.95 -12.78 36.46
CA LEU A 17 14.71 -12.64 37.23
C LEU A 17 14.76 -13.42 38.54
N VAL A 18 15.33 -14.62 38.54
CA VAL A 18 15.54 -15.43 39.75
C VAL A 18 16.60 -14.79 40.65
N ALA A 19 17.66 -14.22 40.09
CA ALA A 19 18.67 -13.48 40.86
C ALA A 19 18.10 -12.20 41.47
N LEU A 20 17.24 -11.47 40.75
CA LEU A 20 16.53 -10.29 41.28
C LEU A 20 15.50 -10.67 42.35
N ALA A 21 14.76 -11.75 42.15
CA ALA A 21 13.83 -12.28 43.13
C ALA A 21 14.56 -12.80 44.38
N GLY A 22 15.69 -13.48 44.21
CA GLY A 22 16.56 -13.95 45.28
C GLY A 22 17.27 -12.82 46.02
N LEU A 23 17.71 -11.76 45.33
CA LEU A 23 18.24 -10.54 45.94
C LEU A 23 17.16 -9.80 46.72
N GLY A 24 15.94 -9.73 46.20
CA GLY A 24 14.78 -9.18 46.90
C GLY A 24 14.43 -10.00 48.15
N TRP A 25 14.40 -11.33 48.04
CA TRP A 25 14.18 -12.22 49.18
C TRP A 25 15.29 -12.10 50.23
N TRP A 26 16.54 -11.96 49.81
CA TRP A 26 17.70 -11.82 50.69
C TRP A 26 17.77 -10.44 51.39
N LEU A 27 17.41 -9.36 50.69
CA LEU A 27 17.41 -8.01 51.26
C LEU A 27 16.23 -7.75 52.20
N PHE A 28 15.09 -8.42 51.99
CA PHE A 28 13.84 -8.07 52.64
C PHE A 28 13.22 -9.19 53.51
N GLY A 29 13.65 -10.46 53.35
CA GLY A 29 13.21 -11.60 54.17
C GLY A 29 11.72 -11.98 54.05
N GLU A 30 11.29 -13.03 54.77
CA GLU A 30 9.89 -13.49 54.81
C GLU A 30 8.92 -12.43 55.39
N SER A 31 9.42 -11.52 56.23
CA SER A 31 8.63 -10.49 56.93
C SER A 31 8.31 -9.25 56.08
N ALA A 32 8.91 -9.08 54.90
CA ALA A 32 8.62 -7.95 54.02
C ALA A 32 7.39 -8.12 53.13
N PHE A 33 6.84 -9.34 53.05
CA PHE A 33 5.61 -9.62 52.33
C PHE A 33 4.38 -9.71 53.24
N ASP A 34 4.56 -9.48 54.56
CA ASP A 34 3.42 -9.31 55.45
C ASP A 34 2.72 -7.97 55.15
N LEU A 35 1.39 -8.02 55.14
CA LEU A 35 0.55 -6.91 54.74
C LEU A 35 0.68 -5.73 55.71
N SER A 36 1.08 -6.01 56.95
CA SER A 36 1.39 -5.02 58.00
C SER A 36 2.68 -4.24 57.68
N THR A 37 3.78 -4.93 57.37
CA THR A 37 5.07 -4.31 57.02
C THR A 37 4.98 -3.44 55.76
N LEU A 38 4.23 -3.89 54.76
CA LEU A 38 3.99 -3.12 53.53
C LEU A 38 3.15 -1.86 53.80
N ARG A 39 2.22 -1.91 54.76
CA ARG A 39 1.46 -0.74 55.20
C ARG A 39 2.34 0.25 55.95
N ASP A 40 3.18 -0.21 56.86
CA ASP A 40 4.07 0.66 57.63
C ASP A 40 5.08 1.38 56.71
N VAL A 41 5.63 0.67 55.71
CA VAL A 41 6.49 1.27 54.69
C VAL A 41 5.70 2.27 53.83
N ARG A 42 4.48 1.93 53.40
CA ARG A 42 3.59 2.83 52.63
C ARG A 42 3.29 4.10 53.43
N ASP A 43 2.88 3.98 54.68
CA ASP A 43 2.42 5.08 55.51
C ASP A 43 3.59 5.99 55.91
N THR A 44 4.78 5.42 56.13
CA THR A 44 6.03 6.17 56.31
C THR A 44 6.40 6.96 55.06
N MET A 45 6.31 6.34 53.88
CA MET A 45 6.59 7.00 52.60
C MET A 45 5.56 8.09 52.28
N ALA A 46 4.27 7.82 52.48
CA ALA A 46 3.19 8.79 52.29
C ALA A 46 3.30 9.96 53.27
N HIS A 47 3.72 9.71 54.51
CA HIS A 47 4.00 10.76 55.49
C HIS A 47 5.18 11.65 55.04
N ARG A 48 6.28 11.06 54.54
CA ARG A 48 7.41 11.82 53.98
C ARG A 48 7.03 12.62 52.73
N VAL A 49 6.22 12.05 51.83
CA VAL A 49 5.70 12.76 50.64
C VAL A 49 4.86 13.98 51.05
N ARG A 50 4.08 13.90 52.13
CA ARG A 50 3.31 15.03 52.66
C ARG A 50 4.17 16.10 53.35
N GLN A 51 5.27 15.71 53.99
CA GLN A 51 6.17 16.63 54.68
C GLN A 51 7.13 17.36 53.74
N THR A 52 7.66 16.68 52.73
CA THR A 52 8.62 17.24 51.76
C THR A 52 8.27 16.83 50.32
N PRO A 53 7.16 17.36 49.76
CA PRO A 53 6.64 16.91 48.46
C PRO A 53 7.64 17.12 47.32
N GLU A 54 8.42 18.21 47.35
CA GLU A 54 9.42 18.53 46.33
C GLU A 54 10.59 17.55 46.33
N LEU A 55 11.14 17.24 47.52
CA LEU A 55 12.24 16.29 47.68
C LEU A 55 11.79 14.87 47.31
N ALA A 56 10.58 14.48 47.70
CA ALA A 56 10.01 13.18 47.35
C ALA A 56 9.77 13.05 45.84
N ALA A 57 9.27 14.08 45.17
CA ALA A 57 9.13 14.12 43.72
C ALA A 57 10.49 14.05 43.01
N LEU A 58 11.49 14.80 43.48
CA LEU A 58 12.85 14.77 42.92
C LEU A 58 13.50 13.38 43.07
N ALA A 59 13.37 12.77 44.24
CA ALA A 59 13.88 11.42 44.51
C ALA A 59 13.18 10.37 43.64
N PHE A 60 11.85 10.48 43.48
CA PHE A 60 11.07 9.61 42.60
C PHE A 60 11.51 9.75 41.13
N ILE A 61 11.66 10.99 40.64
CA ILE A 61 12.16 11.25 39.28
C ILE A 61 13.57 10.66 39.12
N ALA A 62 14.49 10.89 40.06
CA ALA A 62 15.85 10.37 39.99
C ALA A 62 15.89 8.83 39.95
N ALA A 63 15.11 8.16 40.80
CA ALA A 63 15.00 6.70 40.81
C ALA A 63 14.42 6.16 39.49
N TYR A 64 13.36 6.81 38.97
CA TYR A 64 12.75 6.42 37.70
C TYR A 64 13.70 6.64 36.52
N LEU A 65 14.40 7.78 36.48
CA LEU A 65 15.42 8.07 35.48
C LEU A 65 16.51 7.02 35.47
N LEU A 66 17.00 6.60 36.64
CA LEU A 66 18.02 5.56 36.76
C LEU A 66 17.55 4.23 36.17
N VAL A 67 16.37 3.76 36.58
CA VAL A 67 15.78 2.50 36.08
C VAL A 67 15.54 2.55 34.57
N ALA A 68 14.98 3.65 34.07
CA ALA A 68 14.71 3.81 32.64
C ALA A 68 15.99 3.97 31.80
N ALA A 69 16.98 4.72 32.28
CA ALA A 69 18.25 4.94 31.60
C ALA A 69 19.07 3.65 31.48
N LEU A 70 19.11 2.86 32.56
CA LEU A 70 19.76 1.55 32.60
C LEU A 70 18.98 0.43 31.90
N ALA A 71 17.82 0.76 31.29
CA ALA A 71 16.96 -0.19 30.59
C ALA A 71 16.54 -1.39 31.48
N LEU A 72 16.43 -1.18 32.80
CA LEU A 72 16.11 -2.24 33.75
C LEU A 72 14.61 -2.57 33.72
N PRO A 73 14.23 -3.86 33.84
CA PRO A 73 12.85 -4.25 34.06
C PRO A 73 12.41 -3.76 35.45
N GLY A 74 11.44 -2.84 35.51
CA GLY A 74 10.99 -2.23 36.77
C GLY A 74 10.14 -0.98 36.64
N ALA A 75 10.11 -0.36 35.45
CA ALA A 75 9.30 0.84 35.19
C ALA A 75 7.80 0.67 35.50
N LEU A 76 7.26 -0.55 35.36
CA LEU A 76 5.87 -0.87 35.70
C LEU A 76 5.60 -0.68 37.20
N VAL A 77 6.49 -1.19 38.07
CA VAL A 77 6.37 -1.06 39.53
C VAL A 77 6.48 0.40 39.94
N LEU A 78 7.43 1.14 39.36
CA LEU A 78 7.57 2.57 39.64
C LEU A 78 6.38 3.40 39.15
N THR A 79 5.74 3.01 38.05
CA THR A 79 4.52 3.68 37.55
C THR A 79 3.34 3.47 38.50
N LEU A 80 3.15 2.24 39.00
CA LEU A 80 2.16 1.94 40.03
C LEU A 80 2.45 2.71 41.32
N LEU A 81 3.72 2.74 41.75
CA LEU A 81 4.15 3.48 42.93
C LEU A 81 3.92 5.00 42.78
N GLY A 82 4.09 5.55 41.58
CA GLY A 82 3.78 6.95 41.28
C GLY A 82 2.32 7.29 41.55
N GLY A 83 1.39 6.40 41.19
CA GLY A 83 -0.03 6.55 41.53
C GLY A 83 -0.34 6.37 43.00
N ALA A 84 0.34 5.41 43.65
CA ALA A 84 0.19 5.14 45.07
C ALA A 84 0.64 6.30 45.97
N LEU A 85 1.75 6.96 45.61
CA LEU A 85 2.36 8.02 46.43
C LEU A 85 1.84 9.41 46.13
N PHE A 86 1.56 9.73 44.84
CA PHE A 86 1.28 11.10 44.40
C PHE A 86 -0.13 11.29 43.85
N GLY A 87 -0.95 10.23 43.82
CA GLY A 87 -2.29 10.25 43.24
C GLY A 87 -2.29 10.33 41.71
N ILE A 88 -3.48 10.47 41.13
CA ILE A 88 -3.64 10.36 39.67
C ILE A 88 -3.00 11.54 38.93
N GLY A 89 -3.36 12.78 39.27
CA GLY A 89 -2.89 13.97 38.56
C GLY A 89 -1.37 14.17 38.63
N PRO A 90 -0.80 14.40 39.84
CA PRO A 90 0.64 14.56 40.01
C PRO A 90 1.42 13.29 39.64
N GLY A 91 0.90 12.10 39.92
CA GLY A 91 1.53 10.84 39.54
C GLY A 91 1.65 10.66 38.02
N VAL A 92 0.62 10.98 37.24
CA VAL A 92 0.70 10.95 35.76
C VAL A 92 1.74 11.94 35.26
N LEU A 93 1.76 13.16 35.79
CA LEU A 93 2.74 14.17 35.37
C LEU A 93 4.17 13.74 35.68
N LEU A 94 4.45 13.32 36.91
CA LEU A 94 5.78 12.91 37.35
C LEU A 94 6.25 11.67 36.58
N VAL A 95 5.41 10.66 36.41
CA VAL A 95 5.76 9.46 35.64
C VAL A 95 5.95 9.78 34.16
N ALA A 96 5.09 10.58 33.54
CA ALA A 96 5.21 10.94 32.13
C ALA A 96 6.52 11.68 31.85
N LEU A 97 6.89 12.64 32.71
CA LEU A 97 8.15 13.37 32.61
C LEU A 97 9.35 12.45 32.85
N ALA A 98 9.36 11.72 33.96
CA ALA A 98 10.49 10.87 34.34
C ALA A 98 10.71 9.72 33.35
N SER A 99 9.65 9.07 32.87
CA SER A 99 9.73 8.00 31.87
C SER A 99 10.21 8.51 30.52
N SER A 100 9.78 9.70 30.09
CA SER A 100 10.18 10.27 28.79
C SER A 100 11.62 10.76 28.81
N LEU A 101 12.05 11.41 29.89
CA LEU A 101 13.44 11.81 30.10
C LEU A 101 14.37 10.59 30.25
N GLY A 102 13.93 9.56 30.99
CA GLY A 102 14.67 8.32 31.14
C GLY A 102 14.79 7.55 29.82
N ALA A 103 13.72 7.51 29.02
CA ALA A 103 13.75 6.98 27.66
C ALA A 103 14.74 7.74 26.78
N LEU A 104 14.78 9.06 26.89
CA LEU A 104 15.70 9.92 26.13
C LEU A 104 17.16 9.68 26.52
N LEU A 105 17.45 9.50 27.81
CA LEU A 105 18.78 9.14 28.29
C LEU A 105 19.21 7.77 27.76
N SER A 106 18.37 6.74 27.94
CA SER A 106 18.60 5.39 27.41
C SER A 106 18.86 5.40 25.90
N PHE A 107 18.02 6.13 25.16
CA PHE A 107 18.16 6.33 23.72
C PHE A 107 19.48 7.00 23.34
N SER A 108 19.89 8.03 24.08
CA SER A 108 21.13 8.78 23.80
C SER A 108 22.37 7.94 24.09
N VAL A 109 22.37 7.20 25.20
CA VAL A 109 23.44 6.25 25.56
C VAL A 109 23.59 5.19 24.48
N VAL A 110 22.50 4.57 24.04
CA VAL A 110 22.55 3.56 22.97
C VAL A 110 23.03 4.18 21.66
N ARG A 111 22.57 5.37 21.32
CA ARG A 111 22.91 6.02 20.05
C ARG A 111 24.39 6.42 19.97
N TRP A 112 24.98 6.91 21.05
CA TRP A 112 26.32 7.48 21.03
C TRP A 112 27.41 6.52 21.52
N ILE A 113 27.08 5.62 22.45
CA ILE A 113 28.07 4.74 23.10
C ILE A 113 28.00 3.33 22.50
N ALA A 114 26.81 2.71 22.51
CA ALA A 114 26.66 1.29 22.14
C ALA A 114 26.25 1.07 20.66
N GLY A 115 26.03 2.14 19.90
CA GLY A 115 25.32 2.10 18.63
C GLY A 115 26.07 1.39 17.49
N ARG A 116 27.41 1.42 17.50
CA ARG A 116 28.23 0.70 16.49
C ARG A 116 28.17 -0.82 16.73
N LEU A 117 28.46 -1.25 17.96
CA LEU A 117 28.47 -2.66 18.36
C LEU A 117 27.10 -3.37 18.20
N LEU A 118 26.01 -2.66 18.52
CA LEU A 118 24.65 -3.21 18.45
C LEU A 118 24.10 -3.27 17.03
N ARG A 119 24.46 -2.33 16.16
CA ARG A 119 23.99 -2.28 14.77
C ARG A 119 24.46 -3.51 13.99
N ASP A 120 25.71 -3.92 14.19
CA ASP A 120 26.30 -5.08 13.52
C ASP A 120 25.66 -6.40 13.97
N ARG A 121 25.32 -6.53 15.26
CA ARG A 121 24.69 -7.74 15.81
C ARG A 121 23.19 -7.85 15.51
N LEU A 122 22.49 -6.73 15.32
CA LEU A 122 21.02 -6.69 15.17
C LEU A 122 20.55 -6.29 13.76
N ALA A 123 21.46 -6.11 12.80
CA ALA A 123 21.18 -5.63 11.45
C ALA A 123 19.95 -6.30 10.80
N ALA A 124 19.91 -7.65 10.78
CA ALA A 124 18.81 -8.41 10.17
C ALA A 124 17.43 -8.20 10.83
N ARG A 125 17.38 -7.87 12.13
CA ARG A 125 16.14 -7.59 12.86
C ARG A 125 15.75 -6.11 12.85
N LEU A 126 16.69 -5.23 12.50
CA LEU A 126 16.48 -3.78 12.45
C LEU A 126 15.88 -3.32 11.12
N THR A 127 16.15 -4.01 9.99
CA THR A 127 15.69 -3.58 8.66
C THR A 127 14.19 -3.26 8.57
N PRO A 128 13.26 -4.07 9.12
CA PRO A 128 11.83 -3.76 9.07
C PRO A 128 11.45 -2.52 9.91
N ILE A 129 12.14 -2.32 11.03
CA ILE A 129 11.90 -1.18 11.95
C ILE A 129 12.49 0.10 11.37
N ALA A 130 13.71 0.02 10.82
CA ALA A 130 14.40 1.13 10.18
C ALA A 130 13.62 1.63 8.97
N SER A 131 13.18 0.73 8.08
CA SER A 131 12.36 1.09 6.92
C SER A 131 10.99 1.67 7.30
N GLY A 132 10.36 1.19 8.38
CA GLY A 132 9.15 1.79 8.94
C GLY A 132 9.38 3.22 9.46
N ILE A 133 10.50 3.46 10.14
CA ILE A 133 10.87 4.77 10.68
C ILE A 133 11.32 5.75 9.59
N GLU A 134 11.97 5.27 8.53
CA GLU A 134 12.37 6.10 7.40
C GLU A 134 11.17 6.64 6.62
N ARG A 135 10.12 5.82 6.45
CA ARG A 135 8.87 6.25 5.79
C ARG A 135 8.11 7.27 6.63
N ASP A 136 7.91 7.00 7.92
CA ASP A 136 7.08 7.83 8.80
C ASP A 136 7.48 7.73 10.30
N GLY A 137 8.69 8.18 10.62
CA GLY A 137 9.34 7.96 11.93
C GLY A 137 8.55 8.38 13.18
N ALA A 138 7.94 9.56 13.18
CA ALA A 138 7.13 10.02 14.32
C ALA A 138 5.89 9.13 14.55
N TYR A 139 5.26 8.71 13.46
CA TYR A 139 4.04 7.92 13.47
C TYR A 139 4.30 6.47 13.88
N TYR A 140 5.36 5.87 13.33
CA TYR A 140 5.77 4.51 13.65
C TYR A 140 6.13 4.40 15.14
N LEU A 141 6.90 5.36 15.67
CA LEU A 141 7.23 5.42 17.09
C LEU A 141 6.00 5.62 17.98
N PHE A 142 5.08 6.52 17.60
CA PHE A 142 3.84 6.72 18.35
C PHE A 142 3.07 5.41 18.50
N THR A 143 2.91 4.67 17.41
CA THR A 143 2.22 3.37 17.40
C THR A 143 2.90 2.36 18.32
N LEU A 144 4.23 2.28 18.29
CA LEU A 144 5.01 1.40 19.19
C LEU A 144 4.87 1.78 20.68
N ARG A 145 4.55 3.03 21.00
CA ARG A 145 4.41 3.50 22.39
C ARG A 145 3.02 3.28 22.95
N VAL A 146 1.99 3.47 22.12
CA VAL A 146 0.60 3.28 22.56
C VAL A 146 0.24 1.78 22.60
N VAL A 147 0.83 0.98 21.72
CA VAL A 147 0.56 -0.47 21.67
C VAL A 147 1.61 -1.23 22.51
N PRO A 148 1.24 -1.82 23.66
CA PRO A 148 2.19 -2.45 24.59
C PRO A 148 2.59 -3.87 24.15
N ILE A 149 3.00 -4.03 22.88
CA ILE A 149 3.51 -5.32 22.35
C ILE A 149 4.97 -5.54 22.77
N PHE A 150 5.75 -4.47 22.88
CA PHE A 150 7.18 -4.55 23.17
C PHE A 150 7.49 -3.99 24.56
N PRO A 151 8.46 -4.58 25.29
CA PRO A 151 8.95 -4.00 26.52
C PRO A 151 9.44 -2.56 26.31
N PHE A 152 9.10 -1.66 27.23
CA PHE A 152 9.41 -0.23 27.14
C PHE A 152 10.89 0.06 26.85
N PHE A 153 11.80 -0.64 27.53
CA PHE A 153 13.24 -0.46 27.36
C PHE A 153 13.72 -0.88 25.95
N LEU A 154 13.11 -1.92 25.38
CA LEU A 154 13.51 -2.47 24.08
C LEU A 154 13.20 -1.47 22.96
N VAL A 155 12.07 -0.76 23.04
CA VAL A 155 11.71 0.29 22.08
C VAL A 155 12.76 1.41 22.09
N ASN A 156 13.26 1.82 23.25
CA ASN A 156 14.30 2.86 23.37
C ASN A 156 15.57 2.46 22.61
N VAL A 157 16.03 1.22 22.81
CA VAL A 157 17.24 0.66 22.20
C VAL A 157 17.07 0.53 20.69
N LEU A 158 15.99 -0.08 20.21
CA LEU A 158 15.77 -0.33 18.78
C LEU A 158 15.66 0.98 18.00
N VAL A 159 14.89 1.94 18.52
CA VAL A 159 14.64 3.22 17.86
C VAL A 159 15.87 4.11 17.89
N ALA A 160 16.74 4.00 18.89
CA ALA A 160 18.03 4.70 18.95
C ALA A 160 18.95 4.37 17.76
N LEU A 161 18.84 3.16 17.21
CA LEU A 161 19.66 2.71 16.07
C LEU A 161 19.13 3.18 14.69
N THR A 162 17.97 3.83 14.65
CA THR A 162 17.31 4.33 13.43
C THR A 162 17.57 5.83 13.19
N PRO A 163 17.30 6.37 11.98
CA PRO A 163 17.58 7.78 11.64
C PRO A 163 16.64 8.81 12.28
N ILE A 164 15.77 8.42 13.23
CA ILE A 164 14.83 9.34 13.86
C ILE A 164 15.55 10.44 14.68
N ARG A 165 15.07 11.69 14.54
CA ARG A 165 15.57 12.85 15.29
C ARG A 165 15.28 12.70 16.79
N THR A 166 16.25 13.06 17.63
CA THR A 166 16.16 12.99 19.10
C THR A 166 14.95 13.76 19.65
N TRP A 167 14.68 14.95 19.13
CA TRP A 167 13.50 15.74 19.51
C TRP A 167 12.17 15.03 19.18
N THR A 168 12.08 14.45 17.98
CA THR A 168 10.90 13.69 17.56
C THR A 168 10.71 12.47 18.46
N PHE A 169 11.79 11.80 18.85
CA PHE A 169 11.72 10.68 19.79
C PHE A 169 11.15 11.10 21.15
N TYR A 170 11.60 12.24 21.69
CA TYR A 170 11.18 12.72 23.01
C TYR A 170 9.68 13.06 23.07
N TRP A 171 9.20 13.99 22.23
CA TRP A 171 7.79 14.42 22.30
C TRP A 171 6.80 13.33 21.91
N VAL A 172 7.15 12.49 20.93
CA VAL A 172 6.30 11.36 20.55
C VAL A 172 6.23 10.33 21.67
N SER A 173 7.35 10.06 22.36
CA SER A 173 7.33 9.14 23.51
C SER A 173 6.52 9.72 24.66
N LEU A 174 6.65 11.03 24.94
CA LEU A 174 5.86 11.70 25.97
C LEU A 174 4.36 11.54 25.73
N ILE A 175 3.88 11.89 24.52
CA ILE A 175 2.45 11.80 24.19
C ILE A 175 1.98 10.34 24.09
N GLY A 176 2.77 9.48 23.43
CA GLY A 176 2.40 8.10 23.14
C GLY A 176 2.29 7.20 24.38
N MET A 177 2.95 7.57 25.48
CA MET A 177 2.89 6.79 26.73
C MET A 177 1.77 7.23 27.67
N LEU A 178 1.23 8.44 27.53
CA LEU A 178 0.20 8.98 28.43
C LEU A 178 -1.01 8.05 28.65
N PRO A 179 -1.60 7.40 27.62
CA PRO A 179 -2.75 6.53 27.84
C PRO A 179 -2.41 5.35 28.75
N ALA A 180 -1.26 4.72 28.52
CA ALA A 180 -0.79 3.62 29.37
C ALA A 180 -0.46 4.14 30.77
N THR A 181 0.30 5.24 30.88
CA THR A 181 0.66 5.87 32.16
C THR A 181 -0.58 6.17 33.00
N LEU A 182 -1.64 6.70 32.41
CA LEU A 182 -2.90 6.97 33.11
C LEU A 182 -3.52 5.70 33.69
N VAL A 183 -3.59 4.61 32.90
CA VAL A 183 -4.16 3.32 33.35
C VAL A 183 -3.34 2.75 34.51
N TYR A 184 -2.01 2.71 34.39
CA TYR A 184 -1.14 2.16 35.42
C TYR A 184 -1.10 3.04 36.67
N VAL A 185 -1.02 4.36 36.55
CA VAL A 185 -1.05 5.28 37.71
C VAL A 185 -2.42 5.20 38.42
N ASN A 186 -3.52 5.11 37.68
CA ASN A 186 -4.84 4.90 38.29
C ASN A 186 -4.91 3.57 39.05
N ALA A 187 -4.40 2.48 38.47
CA ALA A 187 -4.32 1.20 39.18
C ALA A 187 -3.48 1.29 40.46
N GLY A 188 -2.35 1.98 40.41
CA GLY A 188 -1.50 2.23 41.58
C GLY A 188 -2.18 3.02 42.69
N HIS A 189 -2.93 4.07 42.32
CA HIS A 189 -3.72 4.86 43.27
C HIS A 189 -4.80 4.02 43.96
N GLN A 190 -5.55 3.22 43.19
CA GLN A 190 -6.60 2.33 43.74
C GLN A 190 -6.03 1.21 44.62
N LEU A 191 -4.84 0.69 44.27
CA LEU A 191 -4.14 -0.31 45.07
C LEU A 191 -3.66 0.26 46.41
N ALA A 192 -3.27 1.54 46.45
CA ALA A 192 -2.79 2.18 47.66
C ALA A 192 -3.89 2.44 48.69
N SER A 193 -5.14 2.61 48.24
CA SER A 193 -6.33 2.83 49.09
C SER A 193 -6.90 1.55 49.73
N LEU A 194 -6.19 0.42 49.66
CA LEU A 194 -6.65 -0.85 50.22
C LEU A 194 -6.30 -1.00 51.70
N ASP A 195 -7.31 -0.90 52.57
CA ASP A 195 -7.17 -1.08 54.02
C ASP A 195 -7.51 -2.50 54.50
N SER A 196 -8.05 -3.37 53.64
CA SER A 196 -8.35 -4.77 53.97
C SER A 196 -8.52 -5.65 52.72
N MET A 197 -8.49 -6.98 52.90
CA MET A 197 -8.72 -7.98 51.84
C MET A 197 -10.12 -7.88 51.20
N SER A 198 -11.13 -7.40 51.93
CA SER A 198 -12.47 -7.16 51.37
C SER A 198 -12.54 -5.92 50.47
N GLY A 199 -11.60 -4.96 50.64
CA GLY A 199 -11.45 -3.80 49.77
C GLY A 199 -11.05 -4.15 48.33
N LEU A 200 -10.54 -5.37 48.11
CA LEU A 200 -10.19 -5.88 46.77
C LEU A 200 -11.42 -6.03 45.86
N LEU A 201 -12.63 -6.12 46.42
CA LEU A 201 -13.89 -6.26 45.68
C LEU A 201 -14.58 -4.91 45.39
N THR A 202 -13.90 -3.78 45.62
CA THR A 202 -14.48 -2.47 45.30
C THR A 202 -14.64 -2.27 43.79
N PRO A 203 -15.78 -1.71 43.32
CA PRO A 203 -15.99 -1.47 41.88
C PRO A 203 -14.88 -0.64 41.21
N GLY A 204 -14.29 0.30 41.95
CA GLY A 204 -13.17 1.14 41.47
C GLY A 204 -11.89 0.35 41.21
N LEU A 205 -11.50 -0.54 42.13
CA LEU A 205 -10.32 -1.39 41.93
C LEU A 205 -10.57 -2.47 40.88
N MET A 206 -11.75 -3.11 40.89
CA MET A 206 -12.12 -4.08 39.85
C MET A 206 -12.08 -3.45 38.46
N GLY A 207 -12.60 -2.23 38.32
CA GLY A 207 -12.49 -1.46 37.08
C GLY A 207 -11.05 -1.15 36.69
N ALA A 208 -10.19 -0.77 37.64
CA ALA A 208 -8.78 -0.48 37.37
C ALA A 208 -7.97 -1.73 36.97
N LEU A 209 -8.19 -2.87 37.64
CA LEU A 209 -7.55 -4.15 37.32
C LEU A 209 -8.05 -4.73 35.99
N ALA A 210 -9.36 -4.64 35.72
CA ALA A 210 -9.93 -5.01 34.44
C ALA A 210 -9.34 -4.13 33.31
N LEU A 211 -9.25 -2.82 33.51
CA LEU A 211 -8.65 -1.90 32.55
C LEU A 211 -7.17 -2.22 32.33
N LEU A 212 -6.41 -2.59 33.37
CA LEU A 212 -5.01 -3.00 33.28
C LEU A 212 -4.80 -4.20 32.34
N GLY A 213 -5.71 -5.18 32.39
CA GLY A 213 -5.65 -6.38 31.55
C GLY A 213 -6.26 -6.20 30.15
N VAL A 214 -7.36 -5.47 30.04
CA VAL A 214 -8.12 -5.29 28.79
C VAL A 214 -7.50 -4.21 27.90
N PHE A 215 -6.93 -3.14 28.46
CA PHE A 215 -6.35 -2.04 27.70
C PHE A 215 -5.30 -2.51 26.67
N PRO A 216 -4.31 -3.36 27.00
CA PRO A 216 -3.37 -3.91 26.03
C PRO A 216 -4.02 -4.61 24.83
N LEU A 217 -5.10 -5.37 25.07
CA LEU A 217 -5.82 -6.12 24.04
C LEU A 217 -6.61 -5.19 23.12
N VAL A 218 -7.32 -4.22 23.70
CA VAL A 218 -8.08 -3.20 22.96
C VAL A 218 -7.13 -2.31 22.16
N ALA A 219 -6.05 -1.84 22.78
CA ALA A 219 -4.99 -1.05 22.16
C ALA A 219 -4.42 -1.78 20.93
N ARG A 220 -4.08 -3.06 21.08
CA ARG A 220 -3.56 -3.89 19.98
C ARG A 220 -4.52 -4.03 18.81
N ARG A 221 -5.84 -4.05 19.04
CA ARG A 221 -6.83 -4.29 17.98
C ARG A 221 -7.31 -3.02 17.28
N LEU A 222 -7.50 -1.92 18.01
CA LEU A 222 -8.12 -0.70 17.47
C LEU A 222 -7.10 0.34 17.01
N LEU A 223 -6.00 0.50 17.74
CA LEU A 223 -5.07 1.59 17.49
C LEU A 223 -4.35 1.53 16.14
N PRO A 224 -4.00 0.35 15.55
CA PRO A 224 -3.39 0.33 14.22
C PRO A 224 -4.23 1.01 13.14
N GLY A 225 -5.56 0.83 13.17
CA GLY A 225 -6.48 1.46 12.21
C GLY A 225 -6.62 2.98 12.41
N ILE A 226 -6.68 3.43 13.67
CA ILE A 226 -6.71 4.86 14.01
C ILE A 226 -5.40 5.52 13.60
N ALA A 227 -4.28 4.89 13.96
CA ALA A 227 -2.95 5.31 13.61
C ALA A 227 -2.84 5.46 12.07
N GLN A 228 -3.25 4.44 11.29
CA GLN A 228 -3.14 4.47 9.83
C GLN A 228 -3.89 5.66 9.22
N ARG A 229 -5.08 5.98 9.74
CA ARG A 229 -5.87 7.15 9.30
C ARG A 229 -5.16 8.47 9.60
N ILE A 230 -4.60 8.63 10.79
CA ILE A 230 -3.83 9.83 11.18
C ILE A 230 -2.57 9.97 10.31
N GLY A 231 -1.86 8.87 10.06
CA GLY A 231 -0.69 8.83 9.18
C GLY A 231 -1.03 9.28 7.76
N TRP A 232 -2.10 8.74 7.18
CA TRP A 232 -2.60 9.16 5.88
C TRP A 232 -2.96 10.65 5.83
N LEU A 233 -3.68 11.16 6.84
CA LEU A 233 -4.02 12.58 6.94
C LEU A 233 -2.77 13.47 7.00
N MET A 234 -1.79 13.12 7.85
CA MET A 234 -0.53 13.87 7.94
C MET A 234 0.27 13.81 6.64
N GLY A 235 0.31 12.65 5.97
CA GLY A 235 0.94 12.49 4.66
C GLY A 235 0.29 13.39 3.61
N ALA A 236 -1.03 13.42 3.56
CA ALA A 236 -1.79 14.30 2.67
C ALA A 236 -1.51 15.79 2.95
N VAL A 237 -1.46 16.19 4.22
CA VAL A 237 -1.11 17.57 4.62
C VAL A 237 0.31 17.93 4.21
N ARG A 238 1.29 17.03 4.38
CA ARG A 238 2.68 17.25 3.95
C ARG A 238 2.80 17.34 2.44
N ALA A 239 2.17 16.43 1.70
CA ALA A 239 2.15 16.46 0.23
C ALA A 239 1.53 17.74 -0.31
N ASN A 240 0.54 18.30 0.40
CA ASN A 240 -0.08 19.58 0.06
C ASN A 240 0.70 20.81 0.53
N ARG A 241 1.73 20.66 1.37
CA ARG A 241 2.50 21.78 1.89
C ARG A 241 3.22 22.57 0.79
N ARG A 242 3.69 21.89 -0.26
CA ARG A 242 4.31 22.52 -1.45
C ARG A 242 3.34 23.38 -2.27
N TRP A 243 2.03 23.14 -2.10
CA TRP A 243 0.96 23.85 -2.81
C TRP A 243 0.29 24.93 -1.93
N ARG A 244 0.90 25.29 -0.79
CA ARG A 244 0.40 26.37 0.07
C ARG A 244 0.29 27.68 -0.72
N GLY A 245 -0.85 28.35 -0.60
CA GLY A 245 -1.14 29.59 -1.32
C GLY A 245 -1.60 29.42 -2.78
N GLN A 246 -1.56 28.19 -3.33
CA GLN A 246 -1.99 27.92 -4.71
C GLN A 246 -3.42 27.38 -4.81
N ARG A 247 -4.09 27.18 -3.65
CA ARG A 247 -5.48 26.72 -3.63
C ARG A 247 -6.40 27.87 -4.06
N PRO A 248 -7.22 27.69 -5.11
CA PRO A 248 -8.18 28.70 -5.53
C PRO A 248 -9.18 29.04 -4.41
N HIS A 249 -9.58 30.31 -4.33
CA HIS A 249 -10.63 30.75 -3.39
C HIS A 249 -12.02 30.22 -3.74
N ARG A 250 -12.27 29.96 -5.03
CA ARG A 250 -13.49 29.37 -5.56
C ARG A 250 -13.15 28.30 -6.58
N PHE A 251 -14.03 27.30 -6.69
CA PHE A 251 -13.93 26.25 -7.68
C PHE A 251 -15.11 26.42 -8.64
N ASP A 252 -14.82 26.45 -9.94
CA ASP A 252 -15.86 26.61 -10.96
C ASP A 252 -16.59 25.31 -11.26
N ARG A 253 -15.99 24.18 -10.84
CA ARG A 253 -16.38 22.80 -11.10
C ARG A 253 -16.15 21.95 -9.85
N ASP A 254 -16.92 20.89 -9.70
CA ASP A 254 -16.70 19.93 -8.61
C ASP A 254 -15.63 18.91 -9.00
N LEU A 255 -15.64 18.47 -10.26
CA LEU A 255 -14.77 17.42 -10.77
C LEU A 255 -14.28 17.74 -12.19
N ILE A 256 -12.97 17.59 -12.41
CA ILE A 256 -12.39 17.45 -13.74
C ILE A 256 -11.90 16.02 -13.93
N VAL A 257 -12.31 15.39 -15.02
CA VAL A 257 -11.85 14.07 -15.45
C VAL A 257 -10.98 14.25 -16.69
N ILE A 258 -9.74 13.74 -16.65
CA ILE A 258 -8.79 13.81 -17.77
C ILE A 258 -8.69 12.41 -18.39
N GLY A 259 -9.15 12.28 -19.63
CA GLY A 259 -9.24 11.03 -20.39
C GLY A 259 -10.66 10.47 -20.42
N ALA A 260 -11.18 10.23 -21.62
CA ALA A 260 -12.51 9.68 -21.90
C ALA A 260 -12.46 8.21 -22.34
N GLY A 261 -11.58 7.42 -21.72
CA GLY A 261 -11.66 5.96 -21.72
C GLY A 261 -12.66 5.43 -20.69
N ALA A 262 -12.81 4.11 -20.61
CA ALA A 262 -13.81 3.44 -19.76
C ALA A 262 -13.84 3.98 -18.31
N ALA A 263 -12.68 4.17 -17.68
CA ALA A 263 -12.61 4.68 -16.31
C ALA A 263 -13.10 6.14 -16.19
N GLY A 264 -12.68 7.01 -17.11
CA GLY A 264 -13.05 8.43 -17.08
C GLY A 264 -14.52 8.65 -17.43
N LEU A 265 -15.03 7.92 -18.42
CA LEU A 265 -16.44 7.90 -18.81
C LEU A 265 -17.34 7.46 -17.66
N VAL A 266 -17.02 6.33 -17.01
CA VAL A 266 -17.79 5.84 -15.84
C VAL A 266 -17.73 6.84 -14.69
N ALA A 267 -16.56 7.41 -14.39
CA ALA A 267 -16.40 8.40 -13.33
C ALA A 267 -17.23 9.67 -13.60
N ALA A 268 -17.19 10.19 -14.83
CA ALA A 268 -17.94 11.36 -15.23
C ALA A 268 -19.46 11.11 -15.15
N ASN A 269 -19.94 9.96 -15.62
CA ASN A 269 -21.34 9.57 -15.55
C ASN A 269 -21.84 9.46 -14.11
N ILE A 270 -21.09 8.77 -13.24
CA ILE A 270 -21.45 8.64 -11.82
C ILE A 270 -21.48 10.01 -11.15
N ALA A 271 -20.46 10.84 -11.36
CA ALA A 271 -20.41 12.17 -10.75
C ALA A 271 -21.55 13.08 -11.23
N ALA A 272 -21.88 13.03 -12.53
CA ALA A 272 -23.01 13.77 -13.09
C ALA A 272 -24.35 13.29 -12.52
N SER A 273 -24.53 11.98 -12.31
CA SER A 273 -25.74 11.42 -11.68
C SER A 273 -25.96 11.93 -10.24
N LEU A 274 -24.86 12.29 -9.56
CA LEU A 274 -24.87 12.93 -8.23
C LEU A 274 -25.01 14.45 -8.30
N ARG A 275 -25.34 15.01 -9.47
CA ARG A 275 -25.50 16.44 -9.76
C ARG A 275 -24.23 17.27 -9.54
N ALA A 276 -23.05 16.64 -9.59
CA ALA A 276 -21.79 17.37 -9.55
C ALA A 276 -21.59 18.12 -10.88
N LYS A 277 -20.94 19.29 -10.82
CA LYS A 277 -20.51 19.99 -12.03
C LYS A 277 -19.23 19.37 -12.56
N VAL A 278 -19.36 18.55 -13.60
CA VAL A 278 -18.27 17.72 -14.16
C VAL A 278 -17.80 18.28 -15.50
N THR A 279 -16.48 18.31 -15.66
CA THR A 279 -15.84 18.54 -16.97
C THR A 279 -14.98 17.33 -17.33
N LEU A 280 -15.22 16.77 -18.51
CA LEU A 280 -14.47 15.66 -19.08
C LEU A 280 -13.61 16.20 -20.22
N ILE A 281 -12.29 15.98 -20.13
CA ILE A 281 -11.32 16.45 -21.12
C ILE A 281 -10.71 15.26 -21.84
N GLU A 282 -10.80 15.23 -23.16
CA GLU A 282 -10.21 14.19 -24.01
C GLU A 282 -9.45 14.82 -25.17
N ARG A 283 -8.26 14.31 -25.48
CA ARG A 283 -7.44 14.82 -26.58
C ARG A 283 -7.84 14.20 -27.92
N GLU A 284 -8.16 12.91 -27.91
CA GLU A 284 -8.39 12.08 -29.09
C GLU A 284 -9.89 11.78 -29.27
N ALA A 285 -10.26 10.52 -29.49
CA ALA A 285 -11.63 10.07 -29.65
C ALA A 285 -12.21 9.61 -28.30
N MET A 286 -13.51 9.87 -28.10
CA MET A 286 -14.24 9.33 -26.95
C MET A 286 -14.26 7.80 -26.96
N GLY A 287 -14.43 7.18 -25.79
CA GLY A 287 -14.41 5.72 -25.60
C GLY A 287 -13.02 5.14 -25.32
N GLY A 288 -11.96 5.94 -25.52
CA GLY A 288 -10.58 5.57 -25.27
C GLY A 288 -10.12 4.32 -26.02
N ASP A 289 -9.11 3.63 -25.48
CA ASP A 289 -8.55 2.43 -26.09
C ASP A 289 -9.59 1.30 -26.22
N CYS A 290 -10.38 1.06 -25.18
CA CYS A 290 -11.34 -0.04 -25.11
C CYS A 290 -12.30 -0.06 -26.32
N LEU A 291 -12.86 1.10 -26.67
CA LEU A 291 -13.76 1.24 -27.83
C LEU A 291 -12.99 1.26 -29.15
N ASN A 292 -11.93 2.06 -29.24
CA ASN A 292 -11.36 2.45 -30.53
C ASN A 292 -10.25 1.50 -31.02
N THR A 293 -9.42 0.97 -30.13
CA THR A 293 -8.18 0.26 -30.50
C THR A 293 -7.88 -1.01 -29.69
N GLY A 294 -8.75 -1.35 -28.74
CA GLY A 294 -8.54 -2.42 -27.76
C GLY A 294 -9.65 -3.46 -27.77
N CYS A 295 -10.44 -3.50 -26.71
CA CYS A 295 -11.38 -4.59 -26.43
C CYS A 295 -12.45 -4.78 -27.50
N VAL A 296 -13.13 -3.72 -27.93
CA VAL A 296 -14.21 -3.82 -28.93
C VAL A 296 -13.65 -4.37 -30.26
N PRO A 297 -12.60 -3.77 -30.86
CA PRO A 297 -12.08 -4.31 -32.11
C PRO A 297 -11.46 -5.69 -31.97
N SER A 298 -10.75 -5.99 -30.87
CA SER A 298 -10.13 -7.32 -30.70
C SER A 298 -11.16 -8.43 -30.57
N LYS A 299 -12.24 -8.21 -29.81
CA LYS A 299 -13.29 -9.22 -29.62
C LYS A 299 -14.12 -9.41 -30.90
N ALA A 300 -14.36 -8.33 -31.65
CA ALA A 300 -14.99 -8.42 -32.97
C ALA A 300 -14.13 -9.23 -33.96
N LEU A 301 -12.82 -8.97 -34.00
CA LEU A 301 -11.88 -9.70 -34.85
C LEU A 301 -11.80 -11.19 -34.47
N ILE A 302 -11.66 -11.49 -33.17
CA ILE A 302 -11.59 -12.88 -32.67
C ILE A 302 -12.85 -13.65 -33.04
N ARG A 303 -14.04 -13.03 -32.91
CA ARG A 303 -15.31 -13.66 -33.29
C ARG A 303 -15.34 -14.02 -34.78
N LEU A 304 -14.89 -13.12 -35.64
CA LEU A 304 -14.83 -13.36 -37.09
C LEU A 304 -13.77 -14.42 -37.44
N ALA A 305 -12.60 -14.37 -36.79
CA ALA A 305 -11.55 -15.36 -36.97
C ALA A 305 -12.01 -16.77 -36.53
N ASN A 306 -12.79 -16.89 -35.46
CA ASN A 306 -13.37 -18.16 -35.03
C ASN A 306 -14.32 -18.74 -36.08
N ARG A 307 -15.14 -17.87 -36.68
CA ARG A 307 -16.05 -18.27 -37.75
C ARG A 307 -15.30 -18.80 -38.96
N VAL A 308 -14.23 -18.12 -39.39
CA VAL A 308 -13.35 -18.58 -40.48
C VAL A 308 -12.72 -19.93 -40.16
N ARG A 309 -12.24 -20.13 -38.93
CA ARG A 309 -11.68 -21.42 -38.49
C ARG A 309 -12.72 -22.55 -38.55
N GLU A 310 -13.93 -22.30 -38.07
CA GLU A 310 -15.02 -23.28 -38.08
C GLU A 310 -15.38 -23.68 -39.51
N GLU A 311 -15.50 -22.71 -40.42
CA GLU A 311 -15.78 -22.96 -41.84
C GLU A 311 -14.66 -23.76 -42.53
N ARG A 312 -13.39 -23.45 -42.24
CA ARG A 312 -12.26 -24.23 -42.76
C ARG A 312 -12.25 -25.67 -42.25
N ARG A 313 -12.42 -25.89 -40.95
CA ARG A 313 -12.48 -27.24 -40.37
C ARG A 313 -13.63 -28.05 -40.94
N PHE A 314 -14.78 -27.43 -41.13
CA PHE A 314 -15.93 -28.09 -41.76
C PHE A 314 -15.62 -28.52 -43.20
N ALA A 315 -14.95 -27.67 -43.97
CA ALA A 315 -14.52 -28.00 -45.32
C ALA A 315 -13.47 -29.13 -45.36
N GLU A 316 -12.51 -29.14 -44.43
CA GLU A 316 -11.45 -30.15 -44.32
C GLU A 316 -11.98 -31.55 -43.94
N GLN A 317 -13.04 -31.62 -43.13
CA GLN A 317 -13.60 -32.88 -42.65
C GLN A 317 -14.40 -33.63 -43.73
N GLY A 318 -14.67 -33.02 -44.90
CA GLY A 318 -15.39 -33.65 -46.00
C GLY A 318 -16.86 -33.99 -45.70
N THR A 319 -17.33 -33.76 -44.48
CA THR A 319 -18.71 -33.94 -44.05
C THR A 319 -19.49 -32.65 -44.28
N GLY A 320 -19.64 -32.29 -45.56
CA GLY A 320 -20.77 -31.44 -45.93
C GLY A 320 -22.02 -32.08 -45.32
N ILE A 321 -22.83 -31.31 -44.59
CA ILE A 321 -24.24 -31.66 -44.40
C ILE A 321 -24.72 -32.03 -45.80
N ALA A 322 -25.28 -33.22 -45.98
CA ALA A 322 -25.69 -33.69 -47.30
C ALA A 322 -26.50 -32.59 -48.01
N GLY A 323 -25.96 -32.06 -49.12
CA GLY A 323 -26.57 -30.96 -49.87
C GLY A 323 -26.04 -29.54 -49.61
N VAL A 324 -25.09 -29.33 -48.69
CA VAL A 324 -24.41 -28.03 -48.51
C VAL A 324 -23.07 -28.06 -49.24
N PRO A 325 -22.90 -27.30 -50.34
CA PRO A 325 -21.61 -27.22 -51.03
C PRO A 325 -20.52 -26.77 -50.06
N SER A 326 -19.43 -27.55 -49.96
CA SER A 326 -18.19 -27.08 -49.34
C SER A 326 -17.60 -26.04 -50.28
N GLY A 327 -17.93 -24.77 -50.04
CA GLY A 327 -17.45 -23.67 -50.84
C GLY A 327 -15.93 -23.63 -50.83
N ASN A 328 -15.33 -23.40 -52.01
CA ASN A 328 -13.90 -23.20 -52.20
C ASN A 328 -13.33 -22.27 -51.10
N THR A 329 -12.47 -22.79 -50.23
CA THR A 329 -11.97 -22.11 -49.02
C THR A 329 -10.97 -21.02 -49.38
N THR A 330 -11.47 -19.97 -50.01
CA THR A 330 -10.67 -18.81 -50.37
C THR A 330 -10.23 -18.10 -49.09
N ARG A 331 -8.97 -17.66 -49.05
CA ARG A 331 -8.45 -16.86 -47.95
C ARG A 331 -9.35 -15.62 -47.76
N PRO A 332 -9.80 -15.30 -46.54
CA PRO A 332 -10.75 -14.22 -46.34
C PRO A 332 -10.12 -12.87 -46.68
N ASP A 333 -10.93 -11.96 -47.22
CA ASP A 333 -10.54 -10.58 -47.44
C ASP A 333 -10.47 -9.84 -46.10
N LEU A 334 -9.26 -9.44 -45.71
CA LEU A 334 -9.04 -8.74 -44.44
C LEU A 334 -9.69 -7.35 -44.44
N ALA A 335 -9.80 -6.68 -45.60
CA ALA A 335 -10.47 -5.39 -45.69
C ALA A 335 -11.95 -5.52 -45.28
N VAL A 336 -12.65 -6.54 -45.78
CA VAL A 336 -14.04 -6.83 -45.43
C VAL A 336 -14.19 -7.18 -43.94
N ILE A 337 -13.27 -7.96 -43.39
CA ILE A 337 -13.26 -8.29 -41.96
C ILE A 337 -13.12 -7.03 -41.10
N LEU A 338 -12.14 -6.18 -41.42
CA LEU A 338 -11.88 -4.97 -40.65
C LEU A 338 -12.94 -3.89 -40.82
N ASP A 339 -13.61 -3.83 -41.98
CA ASP A 339 -14.80 -2.97 -42.15
C ASP A 339 -15.94 -3.45 -41.25
N ARG A 340 -16.13 -4.76 -41.06
CA ARG A 340 -17.11 -5.30 -40.11
C ARG A 340 -16.73 -5.06 -38.65
N VAL A 341 -15.43 -5.05 -38.34
CA VAL A 341 -14.92 -4.62 -37.02
C VAL A 341 -15.25 -3.14 -36.78
N ARG A 342 -14.97 -2.26 -37.76
CA ARG A 342 -15.31 -0.83 -37.68
C ARG A 342 -16.81 -0.59 -37.53
N ALA A 343 -17.64 -1.29 -38.30
CA ALA A 343 -19.09 -1.22 -38.14
C ALA A 343 -19.56 -1.65 -36.74
N THR A 344 -18.82 -2.52 -36.06
CA THR A 344 -19.10 -2.89 -34.66
C THR A 344 -18.76 -1.74 -33.71
N ILE A 345 -17.64 -1.05 -33.93
CA ILE A 345 -17.25 0.16 -33.18
C ILE A 345 -18.31 1.25 -33.41
N ASP A 346 -18.66 1.55 -34.65
CA ASP A 346 -19.63 2.61 -35.02
C ASP A 346 -21.00 2.38 -34.39
N ARG A 347 -21.42 1.11 -34.23
CA ARG A 347 -22.66 0.76 -33.54
C ARG A 347 -22.61 1.01 -32.03
N ILE A 348 -21.44 0.90 -31.41
CA ILE A 348 -21.26 1.05 -29.96
C ILE A 348 -20.90 2.50 -29.59
N ALA A 349 -20.17 3.21 -30.46
CA ALA A 349 -19.66 4.55 -30.23
C ALA A 349 -20.70 5.59 -29.76
N PRO A 350 -21.97 5.57 -30.19
CA PRO A 350 -23.01 6.46 -29.65
C PRO A 350 -23.20 6.36 -28.13
N HIS A 351 -22.87 5.21 -27.52
CA HIS A 351 -22.94 5.05 -26.06
C HIS A 351 -21.77 5.72 -25.32
N ASP A 352 -20.71 6.10 -26.01
CA ASP A 352 -19.56 6.80 -25.43
C ASP A 352 -19.42 8.22 -26.02
N SER A 353 -20.37 8.68 -26.83
CA SER A 353 -20.24 9.92 -27.58
C SER A 353 -20.32 11.17 -26.72
N VAL A 354 -19.82 12.28 -27.26
CA VAL A 354 -19.87 13.60 -26.62
C VAL A 354 -21.33 14.01 -26.35
N GLU A 355 -22.22 13.76 -27.29
CA GLU A 355 -23.64 14.10 -27.22
C GLU A 355 -24.30 13.43 -26.01
N ARG A 356 -24.09 12.11 -25.84
CA ARG A 356 -24.62 11.38 -24.70
C ARG A 356 -24.14 11.96 -23.37
N TYR A 357 -22.86 12.32 -23.27
CA TYR A 357 -22.31 12.86 -22.02
C TYR A 357 -22.79 14.29 -21.75
N ARG A 358 -22.99 15.11 -22.79
CA ARG A 358 -23.64 16.42 -22.66
C ARG A 358 -25.09 16.30 -22.20
N ASP A 359 -25.85 15.32 -22.70
CA ASP A 359 -27.21 15.05 -22.25
C ASP A 359 -27.28 14.65 -20.77
N LEU A 360 -26.21 14.03 -20.25
CA LEU A 360 -26.05 13.71 -18.82
C LEU A 360 -25.61 14.91 -17.97
N GLY A 361 -25.36 16.08 -18.57
CA GLY A 361 -24.90 17.29 -17.88
C GLY A 361 -23.38 17.39 -17.71
N VAL A 362 -22.60 16.60 -18.44
CA VAL A 362 -21.13 16.67 -18.44
C VAL A 362 -20.65 17.66 -19.50
N GLU A 363 -19.79 18.59 -19.13
CA GLU A 363 -19.09 19.45 -20.07
C GLU A 363 -17.93 18.66 -20.71
N CYS A 364 -18.05 18.32 -22.00
CA CYS A 364 -17.01 17.63 -22.74
C CYS A 364 -16.15 18.61 -23.54
N ILE A 365 -14.84 18.62 -23.30
CA ILE A 365 -13.86 19.47 -23.97
C ILE A 365 -12.86 18.60 -24.71
N ARG A 366 -12.69 18.86 -26.01
CA ARG A 366 -11.64 18.22 -26.81
C ARG A 366 -10.34 19.00 -26.72
N ALA A 367 -9.41 18.56 -25.87
CA ALA A 367 -8.20 19.32 -25.53
C ALA A 367 -7.09 18.45 -24.94
N ASP A 368 -5.85 18.95 -25.00
CA ASP A 368 -4.77 18.48 -24.15
C ASP A 368 -4.91 19.08 -22.74
N ALA A 369 -4.57 18.31 -21.71
CA ALA A 369 -4.72 18.72 -20.31
C ALA A 369 -3.45 18.47 -19.50
N ARG A 370 -3.00 19.49 -18.79
CA ARG A 370 -1.85 19.42 -17.89
C ARG A 370 -2.23 19.81 -16.46
N VAL A 371 -2.05 18.88 -15.52
CA VAL A 371 -2.28 19.16 -14.09
C VAL A 371 -1.16 20.07 -13.58
N LEU A 372 -1.50 21.28 -13.15
CA LEU A 372 -0.55 22.26 -12.60
C LEU A 372 -0.47 22.19 -11.07
N SER A 373 -1.57 21.83 -10.42
CA SER A 373 -1.69 21.67 -8.96
C SER A 373 -2.80 20.66 -8.65
N PRO A 374 -3.02 20.27 -7.38
CA PRO A 374 -4.13 19.39 -7.01
C PRO A 374 -5.54 19.91 -7.35
N TRP A 375 -5.65 21.17 -7.79
CA TRP A 375 -6.90 21.87 -8.03
C TRP A 375 -7.00 22.51 -9.41
N THR A 376 -5.88 22.61 -10.13
CA THR A 376 -5.78 23.43 -11.34
C THR A 376 -5.26 22.59 -12.49
N VAL A 377 -6.00 22.62 -13.60
CA VAL A 377 -5.65 21.97 -14.86
C VAL A 377 -5.54 23.05 -15.94
N ASP A 378 -4.44 23.05 -16.67
CA ASP A 378 -4.27 23.84 -17.89
C ASP A 378 -4.83 23.04 -19.06
N VAL A 379 -5.69 23.65 -19.86
CA VAL A 379 -6.42 23.01 -20.95
C VAL A 379 -6.10 23.74 -22.24
N THR A 380 -5.58 23.00 -23.23
CA THR A 380 -5.22 23.55 -24.54
C THR A 380 -6.13 22.92 -25.60
N PRO A 381 -7.11 23.67 -26.13
CA PRO A 381 -8.08 23.16 -27.10
C PRO A 381 -7.41 22.56 -28.35
N ALA A 382 -7.93 21.43 -28.82
CA ALA A 382 -7.38 20.73 -29.98
C ALA A 382 -7.55 21.51 -31.30
N GLU A 383 -8.56 22.37 -31.39
CA GLU A 383 -8.89 23.15 -32.59
C GLU A 383 -8.04 24.43 -32.75
N GLY A 384 -7.04 24.62 -31.88
CA GLY A 384 -6.28 25.86 -31.78
C GLY A 384 -7.02 26.89 -30.92
N GLY A 385 -6.32 27.52 -29.98
CA GLY A 385 -6.93 28.44 -29.03
C GLY A 385 -5.98 28.81 -27.89
N ARG A 386 -6.37 29.79 -27.08
CA ARG A 386 -5.59 30.15 -25.89
C ARG A 386 -5.80 29.08 -24.82
N SER A 387 -4.71 28.60 -24.23
CA SER A 387 -4.80 27.73 -23.06
C SER A 387 -5.57 28.42 -21.94
N GLU A 388 -6.45 27.65 -21.29
CA GLU A 388 -7.27 28.11 -20.18
C GLU A 388 -6.99 27.30 -18.92
N ARG A 389 -7.11 27.94 -17.75
CA ARG A 389 -6.94 27.27 -16.47
C ARG A 389 -8.30 26.98 -15.88
N LEU A 390 -8.56 25.70 -15.67
CA LEU A 390 -9.78 25.23 -15.03
C LEU A 390 -9.48 24.84 -13.57
N HIS A 391 -10.40 25.20 -12.68
CA HIS A 391 -10.30 24.92 -11.25
C HIS A 391 -11.40 23.96 -10.79
N ALA A 392 -11.00 22.88 -10.10
CA ALA A 392 -11.94 21.91 -9.54
C ALA A 392 -11.55 21.45 -8.13
N ARG A 393 -12.55 21.02 -7.36
CA ARG A 393 -12.33 20.46 -6.01
C ARG A 393 -11.59 19.13 -6.09
N HIS A 394 -11.90 18.33 -7.11
CA HIS A 394 -11.36 17.01 -7.33
C HIS A 394 -10.91 16.85 -8.79
N LEU A 395 -9.85 16.07 -8.98
CA LEU A 395 -9.31 15.69 -10.28
C LEU A 395 -9.27 14.17 -10.36
N ILE A 396 -9.70 13.61 -11.49
CA ILE A 396 -9.50 12.20 -11.85
C ILE A 396 -8.59 12.15 -13.08
N ILE A 397 -7.46 11.45 -12.95
CA ILE A 397 -6.52 11.21 -14.04
C ILE A 397 -6.81 9.80 -14.57
N ALA A 398 -7.39 9.73 -15.77
CA ALA A 398 -7.83 8.52 -16.45
C ALA A 398 -7.29 8.47 -17.90
N THR A 399 -6.03 8.88 -18.08
CA THR A 399 -5.37 9.05 -19.40
C THR A 399 -5.03 7.74 -20.12
N GLY A 400 -5.35 6.58 -19.55
CA GLY A 400 -5.11 5.28 -20.18
C GLY A 400 -3.62 4.93 -20.31
N ALA A 401 -3.29 4.18 -21.35
CA ALA A 401 -1.95 3.69 -21.67
C ALA A 401 -1.73 3.69 -23.19
N GLU A 402 -0.47 3.56 -23.61
CA GLU A 402 -0.06 3.47 -25.02
C GLU A 402 0.84 2.25 -25.26
N PRO A 403 0.86 1.69 -26.48
CA PRO A 403 1.71 0.54 -26.79
C PRO A 403 3.20 0.93 -26.78
N VAL A 404 4.03 0.08 -26.19
CA VAL A 404 5.48 0.26 -26.17
C VAL A 404 6.09 -0.46 -27.37
N VAL A 405 6.79 0.29 -28.23
CA VAL A 405 7.64 -0.29 -29.29
C VAL A 405 9.08 -0.34 -28.78
N PRO A 406 9.67 -1.53 -28.57
CA PRO A 406 11.04 -1.65 -28.10
C PRO A 406 12.04 -1.18 -29.16
N ASP A 407 13.18 -0.64 -28.70
CA ASP A 407 14.29 -0.28 -29.57
C ASP A 407 15.02 -1.55 -30.04
N ILE A 408 14.75 -1.97 -31.28
CA ILE A 408 15.27 -3.19 -31.89
C ILE A 408 15.94 -2.83 -33.21
N ALA A 409 17.17 -3.28 -33.40
CA ALA A 409 17.95 -3.01 -34.60
C ALA A 409 17.18 -3.43 -35.87
N GLY A 410 16.99 -2.48 -36.80
CA GLY A 410 16.28 -2.68 -38.06
C GLY A 410 14.74 -2.65 -37.98
N LEU A 411 14.16 -2.46 -36.79
CA LEU A 411 12.75 -2.16 -36.62
C LEU A 411 12.52 -0.65 -36.72
N ALA A 412 12.40 -0.13 -37.94
CA ALA A 412 12.19 1.30 -38.15
C ALA A 412 10.85 1.79 -37.52
N PRO A 413 10.81 3.02 -36.97
CA PRO A 413 9.56 3.64 -36.52
C PRO A 413 8.50 3.59 -37.63
N GLY A 414 7.29 3.11 -37.31
CA GLY A 414 6.19 2.97 -38.26
C GLY A 414 6.13 1.64 -39.03
N ARG A 415 7.15 0.78 -38.94
CA ARG A 415 7.08 -0.60 -39.50
C ARG A 415 6.44 -1.61 -38.53
N ALA A 416 6.51 -1.36 -37.23
CA ALA A 416 5.86 -2.19 -36.23
C ALA A 416 4.36 -1.89 -36.18
N LEU A 417 3.54 -2.92 -36.34
CA LEU A 417 2.11 -2.83 -36.07
C LEU A 417 1.90 -2.86 -34.55
N THR A 418 1.17 -1.89 -34.03
CA THR A 418 0.75 -1.82 -32.63
C THR A 418 -0.77 -1.97 -32.55
N THR A 419 -1.31 -2.08 -31.34
CA THR A 419 -2.77 -2.03 -31.15
C THR A 419 -3.38 -0.71 -31.64
N GLN A 420 -2.61 0.35 -31.90
CA GLN A 420 -3.13 1.58 -32.49
C GLN A 420 -3.14 1.53 -34.03
N THR A 421 -2.15 0.88 -34.66
CA THR A 421 -1.98 0.92 -36.12
C THR A 421 -2.48 -0.33 -36.85
N LEU A 422 -2.61 -1.47 -36.16
CA LEU A 422 -3.05 -2.75 -36.72
C LEU A 422 -4.40 -2.65 -37.44
N TRP A 423 -5.35 -1.87 -36.92
CA TRP A 423 -6.71 -1.78 -37.46
C TRP A 423 -6.80 -1.04 -38.80
N ALA A 424 -5.71 -0.42 -39.25
CA ALA A 424 -5.65 0.32 -40.51
C ALA A 424 -5.17 -0.55 -41.69
N ILE A 425 -4.57 -1.72 -41.43
CA ILE A 425 -4.09 -2.58 -42.51
C ILE A 425 -5.28 -3.09 -43.35
N ARG A 426 -5.04 -3.38 -44.63
CA ARG A 426 -6.06 -3.92 -45.54
C ARG A 426 -5.71 -5.29 -46.09
N GLU A 427 -4.43 -5.60 -46.20
CA GLU A 427 -3.93 -6.86 -46.71
C GLU A 427 -3.58 -7.82 -45.58
N LEU A 428 -4.00 -9.08 -45.72
CA LEU A 428 -3.68 -10.12 -44.74
C LEU A 428 -2.21 -10.53 -44.86
N PRO A 429 -1.36 -10.30 -43.82
CA PRO A 429 0.05 -10.64 -43.91
C PRO A 429 0.23 -12.14 -44.12
N ASN A 430 1.07 -12.53 -45.09
CA ASN A 430 1.40 -13.95 -45.30
C ASN A 430 2.10 -14.54 -44.07
N ARG A 431 2.97 -13.74 -43.44
CA ARG A 431 3.69 -14.08 -42.21
C ARG A 431 3.55 -12.93 -41.23
N LEU A 432 3.30 -13.24 -39.96
CA LEU A 432 3.17 -12.25 -38.90
C LEU A 432 4.01 -12.68 -37.69
N LEU A 433 4.90 -11.79 -37.25
CA LEU A 433 5.64 -11.96 -36.01
C LEU A 433 4.95 -11.13 -34.92
N VAL A 434 4.52 -11.78 -33.84
CA VAL A 434 3.96 -11.16 -32.65
C VAL A 434 5.01 -11.15 -31.55
N LEU A 435 5.30 -9.96 -31.02
CA LEU A 435 6.26 -9.76 -29.94
C LEU A 435 5.50 -9.55 -28.62
N GLY A 436 5.71 -10.46 -27.68
CA GLY A 436 5.04 -10.51 -26.39
C GLY A 436 3.89 -11.53 -26.36
N GLY A 437 3.97 -12.44 -25.39
CA GLY A 437 2.99 -13.46 -25.03
C GLY A 437 2.07 -13.04 -23.89
N GLY A 438 1.78 -11.74 -23.79
CA GLY A 438 0.69 -11.23 -22.94
C GLY A 438 -0.69 -11.46 -23.58
N PRO A 439 -1.79 -11.11 -22.89
CA PRO A 439 -3.16 -11.39 -23.36
C PRO A 439 -3.44 -10.87 -24.78
N VAL A 440 -3.05 -9.63 -25.07
CA VAL A 440 -3.22 -9.00 -26.39
C VAL A 440 -2.43 -9.74 -27.47
N GLY A 441 -1.18 -10.12 -27.17
CA GLY A 441 -0.33 -10.85 -28.12
C GLY A 441 -0.92 -12.22 -28.46
N CYS A 442 -1.38 -12.97 -27.45
CA CYS A 442 -2.05 -14.26 -27.64
C CYS A 442 -3.36 -14.12 -28.45
N GLU A 443 -4.21 -13.16 -28.10
CA GLU A 443 -5.47 -12.87 -28.81
C GLU A 443 -5.22 -12.61 -30.31
N LEU A 444 -4.31 -11.69 -30.63
CA LEU A 444 -4.01 -11.29 -31.99
C LEU A 444 -3.28 -12.40 -32.76
N ALA A 445 -2.35 -13.11 -32.12
CA ALA A 445 -1.66 -14.23 -32.74
C ALA A 445 -2.64 -15.31 -33.20
N GLN A 446 -3.59 -15.67 -32.34
CA GLN A 446 -4.60 -16.67 -32.67
C GLN A 446 -5.56 -16.17 -33.76
N ALA A 447 -6.01 -14.93 -33.67
CA ALA A 447 -6.93 -14.35 -34.64
C ALA A 447 -6.32 -14.34 -36.05
N PHE A 448 -5.10 -13.81 -36.21
CA PHE A 448 -4.44 -13.77 -37.52
C PHE A 448 -4.09 -15.16 -38.06
N GLN A 449 -3.71 -16.10 -37.19
CA GLN A 449 -3.49 -17.49 -37.57
C GLN A 449 -4.76 -18.12 -38.14
N ARG A 450 -5.89 -17.96 -37.44
CA ARG A 450 -7.20 -18.46 -37.89
C ARG A 450 -7.67 -17.80 -39.19
N LEU A 451 -7.32 -16.54 -39.42
CA LEU A 451 -7.58 -15.86 -40.71
C LEU A 451 -6.67 -16.36 -41.85
N GLY A 452 -5.58 -17.05 -41.55
CA GLY A 452 -4.67 -17.65 -42.54
C GLY A 452 -3.36 -16.90 -42.75
N SER A 453 -2.89 -16.12 -41.77
CA SER A 453 -1.48 -15.75 -41.67
C SER A 453 -0.68 -16.91 -41.07
N ALA A 454 0.59 -17.04 -41.45
CA ALA A 454 1.53 -17.90 -40.71
C ALA A 454 2.12 -17.10 -39.54
N VAL A 455 1.66 -17.38 -38.31
CA VAL A 455 2.01 -16.58 -37.14
C VAL A 455 3.14 -17.22 -36.33
N THR A 456 4.11 -16.40 -35.93
CA THR A 456 5.09 -16.72 -34.90
C THR A 456 4.91 -15.76 -33.73
N LEU A 457 4.82 -16.28 -32.52
CA LEU A 457 4.76 -15.51 -31.29
C LEU A 457 6.05 -15.73 -30.49
N VAL A 458 6.70 -14.64 -30.07
CA VAL A 458 7.93 -14.65 -29.29
C VAL A 458 7.69 -13.96 -27.94
N GLU A 459 7.96 -14.66 -26.85
CA GLU A 459 7.87 -14.17 -25.47
C GLU A 459 9.22 -14.36 -24.76
N ARG A 460 9.64 -13.32 -24.04
CA ARG A 460 10.90 -13.31 -23.30
C ARG A 460 10.83 -14.14 -22.02
N ALA A 461 9.68 -14.15 -21.36
CA ALA A 461 9.43 -14.99 -20.19
C ALA A 461 9.40 -16.47 -20.57
N GLU A 462 9.62 -17.35 -19.58
CA GLU A 462 9.62 -18.81 -19.76
C GLU A 462 8.27 -19.37 -20.24
N ARG A 463 7.18 -18.63 -20.00
CA ARG A 463 5.80 -19.03 -20.31
C ARG A 463 5.00 -17.85 -20.87
N LEU A 464 3.98 -18.17 -21.67
CA LEU A 464 2.93 -17.21 -22.01
C LEU A 464 2.13 -16.83 -20.77
N LEU A 465 1.57 -15.61 -20.77
CA LEU A 465 0.73 -15.10 -19.68
C LEU A 465 1.39 -15.30 -18.30
N PRO A 466 2.62 -14.83 -18.05
CA PRO A 466 3.40 -15.19 -16.85
C PRO A 466 2.82 -14.68 -15.53
N ARG A 467 1.76 -13.86 -15.59
CA ARG A 467 1.01 -13.39 -14.42
C ARG A 467 -0.15 -14.31 -14.02
N GLU A 468 -0.49 -15.28 -14.86
CA GLU A 468 -1.55 -16.25 -14.65
C GLU A 468 -0.98 -17.57 -14.11
N GLU A 469 -1.88 -18.43 -13.61
CA GLU A 469 -1.52 -19.76 -13.11
C GLU A 469 -0.84 -20.61 -14.20
N PRO A 470 0.19 -21.39 -13.87
CA PRO A 470 0.95 -22.20 -14.84
C PRO A 470 0.09 -23.11 -15.72
N GLU A 471 -0.95 -23.71 -15.16
CA GLU A 471 -1.88 -24.60 -15.86
C GLU A 471 -2.68 -23.84 -16.92
N ALA A 472 -3.09 -22.60 -16.63
CA ALA A 472 -3.78 -21.74 -17.58
C ALA A 472 -2.84 -21.31 -18.71
N SER A 473 -1.59 -20.93 -18.39
CA SER A 473 -0.56 -20.64 -19.40
C SER A 473 -0.35 -21.82 -20.34
N ALA A 474 -0.26 -23.04 -19.79
CA ALA A 474 -0.05 -24.27 -20.56
C ALA A 474 -1.24 -24.57 -21.48
N GLU A 475 -2.47 -24.38 -21.01
CA GLU A 475 -3.67 -24.56 -21.83
C GLU A 475 -3.72 -23.55 -22.99
N VAL A 476 -3.41 -22.28 -22.73
CA VAL A 476 -3.36 -21.26 -23.77
C VAL A 476 -2.28 -21.59 -24.82
N SER A 477 -1.08 -22.03 -24.40
CA SER A 477 -0.03 -22.45 -25.33
C SER A 477 -0.49 -23.59 -26.22
N ARG A 478 -1.07 -24.65 -25.63
CA ARG A 478 -1.61 -25.79 -26.38
C ARG A 478 -2.69 -25.36 -27.38
N SER A 479 -3.58 -24.46 -26.98
CA SER A 479 -4.64 -23.95 -27.86
C SER A 479 -4.08 -23.15 -29.04
N LEU A 480 -3.05 -22.32 -28.81
CA LEU A 480 -2.37 -21.55 -29.87
C LEU A 480 -1.64 -22.47 -30.85
N GLU A 481 -0.89 -23.43 -30.34
CA GLU A 481 -0.15 -24.42 -31.14
C GLU A 481 -1.10 -25.31 -31.94
N ALA A 482 -2.25 -25.71 -31.36
CA ALA A 482 -3.27 -26.49 -32.06
C ALA A 482 -3.97 -25.73 -33.20
N ASP A 483 -4.01 -24.40 -33.15
CA ASP A 483 -4.43 -23.55 -34.28
C ASP A 483 -3.27 -23.26 -35.27
N GLY A 484 -2.05 -23.71 -34.96
CA GLY A 484 -0.86 -23.61 -35.82
C GLY A 484 0.05 -22.41 -35.55
N VAL A 485 -0.15 -21.68 -34.45
CA VAL A 485 0.78 -20.60 -34.04
C VAL A 485 2.10 -21.22 -33.60
N ARG A 486 3.23 -20.71 -34.11
CA ARG A 486 4.56 -21.10 -33.62
C ARG A 486 4.92 -20.28 -32.39
N VAL A 487 5.01 -20.89 -31.23
CA VAL A 487 5.29 -20.23 -29.95
C VAL A 487 6.75 -20.43 -29.56
N PHE A 488 7.45 -19.33 -29.24
CA PHE A 488 8.78 -19.34 -28.66
C PHE A 488 8.75 -18.57 -27.34
N THR A 489 9.00 -19.27 -26.23
CA THR A 489 9.17 -18.67 -24.90
C THR A 489 10.65 -18.68 -24.51
N GLY A 490 11.03 -17.90 -23.49
CA GLY A 490 12.44 -17.73 -23.11
C GLY A 490 13.29 -17.05 -24.19
N ALA A 491 12.65 -16.41 -25.17
CA ALA A 491 13.29 -15.96 -26.41
C ALA A 491 13.15 -14.45 -26.61
N THR A 492 14.18 -13.82 -27.13
CA THR A 492 14.26 -12.36 -27.32
C THR A 492 14.59 -12.02 -28.77
N LEU A 493 13.81 -11.13 -29.38
CA LEU A 493 14.12 -10.56 -30.69
C LEU A 493 15.29 -9.57 -30.56
N GLN A 494 16.37 -9.81 -31.30
CA GLN A 494 17.58 -8.97 -31.31
C GLN A 494 17.59 -7.98 -32.47
N SER A 495 17.17 -8.43 -33.66
CA SER A 495 17.17 -7.59 -34.86
C SER A 495 16.17 -8.07 -35.91
N VAL A 496 15.80 -7.15 -36.79
CA VAL A 496 14.95 -7.40 -37.96
C VAL A 496 15.68 -6.91 -39.21
N GLN A 497 15.74 -7.73 -40.26
CA GLN A 497 16.30 -7.36 -41.56
C GLN A 497 15.18 -7.20 -42.57
N ASP A 498 15.00 -5.97 -43.07
CA ASP A 498 14.06 -5.59 -44.15
C ASP A 498 12.60 -6.03 -43.95
N GLY A 499 12.20 -6.32 -42.71
CA GLY A 499 10.88 -6.87 -42.38
C GLY A 499 10.64 -8.31 -42.87
N SER A 500 11.67 -8.96 -43.43
CA SER A 500 11.56 -10.29 -44.04
C SER A 500 12.19 -11.40 -43.20
N ARG A 501 13.14 -11.04 -42.32
CA ARG A 501 13.86 -11.94 -41.41
C ARG A 501 13.96 -11.33 -40.02
N ALA A 502 13.82 -12.17 -39.00
CA ALA A 502 13.92 -11.81 -37.60
C ALA A 502 14.98 -12.70 -36.93
N HIS A 503 15.91 -12.10 -36.21
CA HIS A 503 16.93 -12.81 -35.44
C HIS A 503 16.49 -12.91 -33.97
N VAL A 504 16.10 -14.12 -33.56
CA VAL A 504 15.61 -14.41 -32.21
C VAL A 504 16.64 -15.27 -31.49
N VAL A 505 16.95 -14.92 -30.24
CA VAL A 505 17.89 -15.65 -29.38
C VAL A 505 17.15 -16.15 -28.15
N GLY A 506 17.25 -17.44 -27.85
CA GLY A 506 16.57 -18.09 -26.73
C GLY A 506 16.99 -19.54 -26.61
#